data_AF-A0A9D8WL17-F1
#
_entry.id   AF-A0A9D8WL17-F1
#
_cell.length_a   1.000
_cell.length_b   1.000
_cell.length_c   1.000
_cell.angle_alpha   90.00
_cell.angle_beta   90.00
_cell.angle_gamma   90.00
#
_symmetry.space_group_name_H-M   'P 1'
#
loop_
_entity.id
_entity.type
_entity.pdbx_description
1 polymer ?
#
loop_
_entity_poly.entity_id
_entity_poly.type
_entity_poly.pdbx_seq_one_letter_code
_entity_poly.pdbx_strand_id
1 'polypeptide(L)'
;MGFQEKMAWAMMLILIVTGVAYYGVIFQAADALGQFPPPILPLMIGYVVLLVIASVVASILIAITKPSEANTDLDEREQLIQFKGEAWSGRAMGFLIICALIDFGVNGDGNRLFHLVFATMIISQIAEYGLQIFFFRRGV
;
A
#
# COMPACT_ATOMS: atom_id res chain seq x y z
N MET A 1 -3.72 11.17 18.97
CA MET A 1 -3.04 10.79 17.72
C MET A 1 -2.62 12.05 17.00
N GLY A 2 -1.33 12.16 16.67
CA GLY A 2 -0.79 13.28 15.89
C GLY A 2 -1.32 13.27 14.46
N PHE A 3 -1.11 14.36 13.71
CA PHE A 3 -1.49 14.44 12.30
C PHE A 3 -0.91 13.28 11.48
N GLN A 4 0.39 12.99 11.61
CA GLN A 4 1.06 11.92 10.87
C GLN A 4 0.55 10.52 11.22
N GLU A 5 0.27 10.26 12.50
CA GLU A 5 -0.32 8.98 12.91
C GLU A 5 -1.70 8.77 12.27
N LYS A 6 -2.55 9.81 12.25
CA LYS A 6 -3.87 9.73 11.58
C LYS A 6 -3.73 9.48 10.08
N MET A 7 -2.78 10.15 9.42
CA MET A 7 -2.49 9.95 8.00
C MET A 7 -2.04 8.50 7.72
N ALA A 8 -1.15 7.94 8.53
CA ALA A 8 -0.73 6.55 8.39
C ALA A 8 -1.91 5.57 8.50
N TRP A 9 -2.82 5.78 9.46
CA TRP A 9 -4.04 4.98 9.57
C TRP A 9 -4.96 5.11 8.36
N ALA A 10 -5.17 6.34 7.87
CA ALA A 10 -6.03 6.59 6.72
C ALA A 10 -5.47 5.92 5.46
N MET A 11 -4.17 6.10 5.19
CA MET A 11 -3.50 5.53 4.02
C MET A 11 -3.47 4.00 4.07
N MET A 12 -3.20 3.42 5.24
CA MET A 12 -3.27 1.96 5.44
C MET A 12 -4.68 1.43 5.13
N LEU A 13 -5.73 2.08 5.63
CA LEU A 13 -7.11 1.66 5.39
C LEU A 13 -7.49 1.79 3.91
N ILE A 14 -7.13 2.91 3.26
CA ILE A 14 -7.39 3.13 1.84
C ILE A 14 -6.75 2.02 1.02
N LEU A 15 -5.48 1.71 1.26
CA LEU A 15 -4.75 0.64 0.56
C LEU A 15 -5.38 -0.73 0.76
N ILE A 16 -5.83 -1.04 1.98
CA ILE A 16 -6.50 -2.32 2.25
C ILE A 16 -7.79 -2.40 1.45
N VAL A 17 -8.64 -1.36 1.51
CA VAL A 17 -9.95 -1.37 0.84
C VAL A 17 -9.79 -1.41 -0.68
N THR A 18 -8.96 -0.54 -1.25
CA THR A 18 -8.75 -0.52 -2.70
C THR A 18 -8.04 -1.78 -3.19
N GLY A 19 -7.07 -2.29 -2.42
CA GLY A 19 -6.34 -3.52 -2.73
C GLY A 19 -7.27 -4.74 -2.75
N VAL A 20 -8.11 -4.89 -1.73
CA VAL A 20 -9.14 -5.96 -1.68
C VAL A 20 -10.11 -5.84 -2.84
N ALA A 21 -10.57 -4.62 -3.17
CA ALA A 21 -11.47 -4.41 -4.30
C ALA A 21 -10.81 -4.80 -5.64
N TYR A 22 -9.55 -4.40 -5.87
CA TYR A 22 -8.80 -4.76 -7.06
C TYR A 22 -8.61 -6.27 -7.19
N TYR A 23 -8.11 -6.93 -6.14
CA TYR A 23 -7.87 -8.37 -6.17
C TYR A 23 -9.16 -9.19 -6.19
N GLY A 24 -10.28 -8.66 -5.67
CA GLY A 24 -11.60 -9.27 -5.84
C GLY A 24 -11.98 -9.42 -7.32
N VAL A 25 -11.70 -8.40 -8.14
CA VAL A 25 -11.93 -8.47 -9.60
C VAL A 25 -10.96 -9.46 -10.26
N ILE A 26 -9.68 -9.46 -9.88
CA ILE A 26 -8.69 -10.38 -10.44
C ILE A 26 -8.99 -11.84 -10.12
N PHE A 27 -9.35 -12.16 -8.87
CA PHE A 27 -9.68 -13.53 -8.48
C PHE A 27 -10.98 -14.00 -9.12
N GLN A 28 -12.01 -13.15 -9.20
CA GLN A 28 -13.25 -13.48 -9.91
C GLN A 28 -12.98 -13.78 -11.40
N ALA A 29 -12.12 -12.99 -12.05
CA ALA A 29 -11.71 -13.25 -13.42
C ALA A 29 -10.87 -14.52 -13.54
N ALA A 30 -9.98 -14.79 -12.58
CA ALA A 30 -9.16 -16.00 -12.57
C ALA A 30 -10.01 -17.26 -12.43
N ASP A 31 -11.01 -17.26 -11.55
CA ASP A 31 -11.96 -18.36 -11.38
C ASP A 31 -12.77 -18.62 -12.66
N ALA A 32 -13.18 -17.55 -13.35
CA ALA A 32 -13.93 -17.66 -14.60
C ALA A 32 -13.08 -18.17 -15.78
N LEU A 33 -11.79 -17.85 -15.80
CA LEU A 33 -10.86 -18.20 -16.89
C LEU A 33 -10.08 -19.49 -16.63
N GLY A 34 -10.05 -19.99 -15.39
CA GLY A 34 -9.20 -21.10 -14.95
C GLY A 34 -7.70 -20.76 -14.88
N GLN A 35 -7.34 -19.49 -15.06
CA GLN A 35 -5.97 -18.97 -15.06
C GLN A 35 -5.96 -17.48 -14.74
N PHE A 36 -4.82 -16.93 -14.32
CA PHE A 36 -4.72 -15.50 -14.03
C PHE A 36 -4.96 -14.66 -15.31
N PRO A 37 -5.84 -13.64 -15.25
CA PRO A 37 -6.10 -12.79 -16.40
C PRO A 37 -4.85 -11.98 -16.76
N PRO A 38 -4.64 -11.67 -18.06
CA PRO A 38 -3.63 -10.71 -18.48
C PRO A 38 -3.81 -9.36 -17.77
N PRO A 39 -2.73 -8.57 -17.58
CA PRO A 39 -2.81 -7.26 -16.96
C PRO A 39 -3.79 -6.31 -17.69
N ILE A 40 -4.88 -5.94 -17.01
CA ILE A 40 -5.89 -5.02 -17.54
C ILE A 40 -5.46 -3.59 -17.16
N LEU A 41 -4.70 -2.93 -18.04
CA LEU A 41 -4.18 -1.58 -17.77
C LEU A 41 -5.27 -0.56 -17.34
N PRO A 42 -6.46 -0.52 -17.97
CA PRO A 42 -7.52 0.39 -17.51
C PRO A 42 -7.95 0.16 -16.05
N LEU A 43 -8.01 -1.10 -15.60
CA LEU A 43 -8.36 -1.43 -14.21
C LEU A 43 -7.27 -0.95 -13.24
N MET A 44 -6.00 -1.15 -13.59
CA MET A 44 -4.87 -0.70 -12.77
C MET A 44 -4.79 0.84 -12.71
N ILE A 45 -4.99 1.52 -13.84
CA ILE A 45 -5.07 2.99 -13.88
C ILE A 45 -6.22 3.48 -13.00
N GLY A 46 -7.40 2.85 -13.13
CA GLY A 46 -8.56 3.16 -12.27
C GLY A 46 -8.27 2.98 -10.79
N TYR A 47 -7.56 1.91 -10.41
CA TYR A 47 -7.11 1.69 -9.03
C TYR A 47 -6.19 2.81 -8.53
N VAL A 48 -5.18 3.20 -9.31
CA VAL A 48 -4.25 4.27 -8.93
C VAL A 48 -4.99 5.60 -8.79
N VAL A 49 -5.86 5.94 -9.75
CA VAL A 49 -6.67 7.16 -9.71
C VAL A 49 -7.58 7.18 -8.47
N LEU A 50 -8.26 6.07 -8.17
CA LEU A 50 -9.10 5.94 -6.98
C LEU A 50 -8.28 6.13 -5.71
N LEU A 51 -7.10 5.53 -5.63
CA LEU A 51 -6.20 5.64 -4.48
C LEU A 51 -5.73 7.09 -4.27
N VAL A 52 -5.37 7.79 -5.35
CA VAL A 52 -4.97 9.21 -5.30
C VAL A 52 -6.14 10.10 -4.86
N ILE A 53 -7.34 9.88 -5.41
CA ILE A 53 -8.51 10.66 -5.00
C ILE A 53 -8.81 10.42 -3.52
N ALA A 54 -8.81 9.15 -3.08
CA ALA A 54 -9.06 8.80 -1.70
C ALA A 54 -8.02 9.38 -0.74
N SER A 55 -6.73 9.37 -1.12
CA SER A 55 -5.65 9.94 -0.30
C SER A 55 -5.78 11.46 -0.18
N VAL A 56 -6.10 12.15 -1.28
CA VAL A 56 -6.36 13.60 -1.26
C VAL A 56 -7.55 13.94 -0.36
N VAL A 57 -8.65 13.21 -0.49
CA VAL A 57 -9.83 13.39 0.38
C VAL A 57 -9.47 13.16 1.85
N ALA A 58 -8.73 12.09 2.16
CA ALA A 58 -8.28 11.82 3.53
C ALA A 58 -7.39 12.94 4.09
N SER A 59 -6.43 13.42 3.30
CA SER A 59 -5.57 14.55 3.67
C SER A 59 -6.37 15.81 3.99
N ILE A 60 -7.35 16.16 3.14
CA ILE A 60 -8.23 17.31 3.35
C ILE A 60 -9.04 17.13 4.64
N LEU A 61 -9.68 15.97 4.82
CA LEU A 61 -10.49 15.70 6.02
C LEU A 61 -9.66 15.77 7.30
N ILE A 62 -8.44 15.22 7.30
CA ILE A 62 -7.56 15.24 8.47
C ILE A 62 -7.05 16.66 8.73
N ALA A 63 -6.70 17.43 7.69
CA ALA A 63 -6.28 18.82 7.79
C ALA A 63 -7.36 19.71 8.42
N ILE A 64 -8.64 19.48 8.09
CA ILE A 64 -9.75 20.21 8.73
C ILE A 64 -9.82 19.95 10.24
N THR A 65 -9.45 18.75 10.71
CA THR A 65 -9.50 18.44 12.16
C THR A 65 -8.40 19.08 12.98
N LYS A 66 -7.26 19.42 12.35
CA LYS A 66 -6.13 20.11 13.00
C LYS A 66 -5.41 21.02 11.99
N PRO A 67 -5.97 22.19 11.66
CA PRO A 67 -5.39 23.09 10.65
C PRO A 67 -4.00 23.61 11.02
N SER A 68 -3.71 23.73 12.32
CA SER A 68 -2.44 24.23 12.84
C SER A 68 -1.26 23.29 12.55
N GLU A 69 -1.52 21.98 12.40
CA GLU A 69 -0.50 20.95 12.09
C GLU A 69 -0.42 20.65 10.58
N ALA A 70 -1.37 21.13 9.78
CA ALA A 70 -1.50 20.75 8.38
C ALA A 70 -0.37 21.29 7.48
N ASN A 71 0.26 22.40 7.87
CA ASN A 71 1.38 23.03 7.17
C ASN A 71 2.69 22.98 7.98
N THR A 72 2.74 22.16 9.03
CA THR A 72 3.96 22.01 9.83
C THR A 72 4.86 20.97 9.18
N ASP A 73 6.16 21.29 9.10
CA ASP A 73 7.15 20.32 8.66
C ASP A 73 7.21 19.12 9.62
N LEU A 74 7.63 17.97 9.10
CA LEU A 74 7.85 16.78 9.91
C LEU A 74 8.89 17.06 10.99
N ASP A 75 8.57 16.75 12.24
CA ASP A 75 9.56 16.80 13.31
C ASP A 75 10.66 15.72 13.11
N GLU A 76 11.81 15.85 13.78
CA GLU A 76 12.93 14.90 13.61
C GLU A 76 12.52 13.45 13.94
N ARG A 77 11.56 13.30 14.86
CA ARG A 77 11.06 11.99 15.29
C ARG A 77 10.17 11.37 14.22
N GLU A 78 9.26 12.12 13.63
CA GLU A 78 8.36 11.75 12.54
C GLU A 78 9.18 11.35 11.32
N GLN A 79 10.23 12.11 10.99
CA GLN A 79 11.18 11.74 9.93
C GLN A 79 11.86 10.40 10.22
N LEU A 80 12.33 10.18 11.45
CA LEU A 80 12.95 8.91 11.85
C LEU A 80 11.96 7.73 11.78
N ILE A 81 10.70 7.95 12.18
CA ILE A 81 9.63 6.95 12.10
C ILE A 81 9.35 6.58 10.65
N GLN A 82 9.23 7.58 9.76
CA GLN A 82 9.00 7.37 8.34
C GLN A 82 10.15 6.56 7.73
N PHE A 83 11.40 6.98 7.98
CA PHE A 83 12.59 6.28 7.51
C PHE A 83 12.65 4.81 7.98
N LYS A 84 12.36 4.55 9.26
CA LYS A 84 12.31 3.18 9.78
C LYS A 84 11.19 2.36 9.12
N GLY A 85 10.02 2.96 8.94
CA GLY A 85 8.89 2.35 8.23
C GLY A 85 9.30 1.90 6.83
N GLU A 86 9.84 2.82 6.04
CA GLU A 86 10.29 2.60 4.66
C GLU A 86 11.43 1.56 4.57
N ALA A 87 12.42 1.64 5.47
CA ALA A 87 13.55 0.72 5.46
C ALA A 87 13.12 -0.73 5.72
N TRP A 88 12.18 -0.95 6.64
CA TRP A 88 11.68 -2.29 6.97
C TRP A 88 10.68 -2.81 5.94
N SER A 89 9.75 -1.96 5.46
CA SER A 89 8.81 -2.34 4.40
C SER A 89 9.53 -2.65 3.10
N GLY A 90 10.54 -1.86 2.71
CA GLY A 90 11.34 -2.09 1.51
C GLY A 90 12.11 -3.42 1.55
N ARG A 91 12.64 -3.82 2.71
CA ARG A 91 13.23 -5.16 2.87
C ARG A 91 12.19 -6.27 2.71
N ALA A 92 11.01 -6.10 3.30
CA ALA A 92 9.91 -7.05 3.15
C ALA A 92 9.46 -7.14 1.68
N MET A 93 9.39 -6.03 0.95
CA MET A 93 9.10 -5.97 -0.48
C MET A 93 10.13 -6.78 -1.28
N GLY A 94 11.43 -6.56 -1.02
CA GLY A 94 12.50 -7.29 -1.69
C GLY A 94 12.37 -8.80 -1.50
N PHE A 95 12.08 -9.25 -0.27
CA PHE A 95 11.83 -10.67 0.01
C PHE A 95 10.60 -11.21 -0.75
N LEU A 96 9.47 -10.49 -0.72
CA LEU A 96 8.24 -10.89 -1.40
C LEU A 96 8.39 -10.93 -2.93
N ILE A 97 9.18 -10.01 -3.52
CA ILE A 97 9.52 -10.05 -4.95
C ILE A 97 10.31 -11.32 -5.27
N ILE A 98 11.29 -11.69 -4.44
CA ILE A 98 12.04 -12.96 -4.64
C ILE A 98 11.08 -14.15 -4.61
N CYS A 99 10.13 -14.19 -3.67
CA CYS A 99 9.10 -15.22 -3.64
C CYS A 99 8.24 -15.24 -4.93
N ALA A 100 7.84 -14.08 -5.45
CA ALA A 100 7.10 -13.98 -6.71
C ALA A 100 7.92 -14.48 -7.92
N LEU A 101 9.22 -14.20 -7.94
CA LEU A 101 10.13 -14.69 -9.00
C LEU A 101 10.33 -16.20 -8.92
N ILE A 102 10.41 -16.77 -7.71
CA ILE A 102 10.45 -18.23 -7.52
C ILE A 102 9.15 -18.87 -8.02
N ASP A 103 8.00 -18.27 -7.68
CA ASP A 103 6.68 -18.73 -8.17
C ASP A 103 6.62 -18.73 -9.71
N PHE A 104 7.13 -17.68 -10.35
CA PHE A 104 7.25 -17.63 -11.80
C PHE A 104 8.21 -18.71 -12.35
N GLY A 105 9.35 -18.93 -11.72
CA GLY A 105 10.31 -19.96 -12.15
C GLY A 105 9.73 -21.38 -12.11
N VAL A 106 8.78 -21.65 -11.20
CA VAL A 106 8.11 -22.95 -11.08
C VAL A 106 6.91 -23.08 -12.01
N ASN A 107 6.07 -22.04 -12.12
CA ASN A 107 4.80 -22.11 -12.84
C ASN A 107 4.85 -21.60 -14.29
N GLY A 108 5.83 -20.74 -14.63
CA GLY A 108 5.98 -20.13 -15.96
C GLY A 108 4.90 -19.11 -16.34
N ASP A 109 4.03 -18.71 -15.41
CA ASP A 109 2.90 -17.82 -15.67
C ASP A 109 3.27 -16.34 -15.47
N GLY A 110 3.49 -15.63 -16.57
CA GLY A 110 3.82 -14.21 -16.57
C GLY A 110 2.66 -13.31 -16.11
N ASN A 111 1.40 -13.72 -16.31
CA ASN A 111 0.24 -12.95 -15.82
C ASN A 111 0.17 -13.01 -14.30
N ARG A 112 0.36 -14.22 -13.74
CA ARG A 112 0.45 -14.41 -12.29
C ARG A 112 1.61 -13.64 -11.67
N LEU A 113 2.78 -13.64 -12.31
CA LEU A 113 3.94 -12.85 -11.85
C LEU A 113 3.59 -11.37 -11.74
N PHE A 114 2.94 -10.80 -12.76
CA PHE A 114 2.53 -9.39 -12.73
C PHE A 114 1.67 -9.07 -11.50
N HIS A 115 0.64 -9.90 -11.26
CA HIS A 115 -0.24 -9.72 -10.10
C HIS A 115 0.52 -9.93 -8.79
N LEU A 116 1.43 -10.90 -8.68
CA LEU A 116 2.22 -11.10 -7.46
C LEU A 116 3.16 -9.92 -7.16
N VAL A 117 3.79 -9.34 -8.17
CA VAL A 117 4.63 -8.14 -8.01
C VAL A 117 3.77 -6.96 -7.56
N PHE A 118 2.60 -6.77 -8.18
CA PHE A 118 1.70 -5.70 -7.78
C PHE A 118 1.13 -5.89 -6.36
N ALA A 119 0.81 -7.12 -5.96
CA ALA A 119 0.40 -7.47 -4.60
C ALA A 119 1.51 -7.15 -3.61
N THR A 120 2.75 -7.47 -3.95
CA THR A 120 3.93 -7.19 -3.13
C THR A 120 4.10 -5.70 -2.86
N MET A 121 3.91 -4.85 -3.87
CA MET A 121 3.94 -3.40 -3.70
C MET A 121 2.86 -2.92 -2.71
N ILE A 122 1.63 -3.42 -2.86
CA ILE A 122 0.51 -3.05 -1.97
C ILE A 122 0.77 -3.53 -0.53
N ILE A 123 1.16 -4.79 -0.35
CA ILE A 123 1.46 -5.37 0.96
C ILE A 123 2.61 -4.63 1.64
N SER A 124 3.66 -4.28 0.89
CA SER A 124 4.78 -3.48 1.40
C SER A 124 4.30 -2.11 1.90
N GLN A 125 3.46 -1.42 1.13
CA GLN A 125 2.96 -0.11 1.53
C GLN A 125 2.04 -0.19 2.77
N ILE A 126 1.21 -1.22 2.87
CA ILE A 126 0.42 -1.49 4.08
C ILE A 126 1.33 -1.75 5.29
N ALA A 127 2.39 -2.54 5.10
CA ALA A 127 3.36 -2.83 6.15
C ALA A 127 4.10 -1.55 6.60
N GLU A 128 4.46 -0.67 5.67
CA GLU A 128 5.08 0.63 5.98
C GLU A 128 4.23 1.46 6.92
N TYR A 129 2.96 1.70 6.57
CA TYR A 129 2.05 2.46 7.42
C TYR A 129 1.76 1.75 8.74
N GLY A 130 1.64 0.42 8.73
CA GLY A 130 1.50 -0.38 9.95
C GLY A 130 2.71 -0.23 10.90
N LEU A 131 3.92 -0.19 10.35
CA LEU A 131 5.16 0.03 11.11
C LEU A 131 5.25 1.46 11.64
N GLN A 132 4.87 2.47 10.84
CA GLN A 132 4.81 3.86 11.30
C GLN A 132 3.86 4.00 12.50
N ILE A 133 2.65 3.44 12.40
CA ILE A 133 1.67 3.38 13.50
C ILE A 133 2.27 2.71 14.74
N PHE A 134 2.96 1.59 14.56
CA PHE A 134 3.60 0.87 15.66
C PHE A 134 4.67 1.74 16.35
N PHE A 135 5.53 2.42 15.59
CA PHE A 135 6.56 3.30 16.15
C PHE A 135 5.98 4.55 16.80
N PHE A 136 4.93 5.15 16.24
CA PHE A 136 4.21 6.27 16.87
C PHE A 136 3.71 5.91 18.26
N ARG A 137 3.14 4.71 18.43
CA ARG A 137 2.60 4.22 19.70
C ARG A 137 3.67 3.81 20.72
N ARG A 138 4.86 3.41 20.25
CA ARG A 138 5.97 3.05 21.14
C ARG A 138 6.84 4.23 21.59
N GLY A 139 6.57 5.45 21.09
CA GLY A 139 7.34 6.63 21.47
C GLY A 139 8.79 6.59 20.97
N VAL A 140 9.05 5.81 19.92
CA VAL A 140 10.34 5.75 19.22
C VAL A 140 10.48 6.93 18.26
#